data_AF-A0A453DBE1-F1
#
_entry.id   AF-A0A453DBE1-F1
#
_cell.length_a   1.000
_cell.length_b   1.000
_cell.length_c   1.000
_cell.angle_alpha   90.00
_cell.angle_beta   90.00
_cell.angle_gamma   90.00
#
_symmetry.space_group_name_H-M   'P 1'
#
loop_
_entity.id
_entity.type
_entity.pdbx_description
1 polymer ?
#
loop_
_entity_poly.entity_id
_entity_poly.type
_entity_poly.pdbx_seq_one_letter_code
_entity_poly.pdbx_strand_id
1 'polypeptide(L)'
;LDGFEPDPMNSSRVCRRVEALKCGSKNHFLRLSGMKVPDRFLHIRNRSFDQCAAECSRNCSCTAYAYANLSSAGTLGDQTRCLVWTGELVDTWKTNNYGENLYIRLGDSPAGMDDITVSDQ
;
A
#
# COMPACT_ATOMS: atom_id res chain seq x y z
N LEU A 1 13.46 -2.13 2.10
CA LEU A 1 12.12 -1.49 2.12
C LEU A 1 11.71 -1.48 3.58
N ASP A 2 11.40 -0.32 4.15
CA ASP A 2 11.15 -0.22 5.59
C ASP A 2 9.97 -1.11 6.01
N GLY A 3 10.14 -1.87 7.10
CA GLY A 3 9.17 -2.86 7.57
C GLY A 3 9.17 -4.19 6.80
N PHE A 4 10.10 -4.41 5.86
CA PHE A 4 10.23 -5.64 5.08
C PHE A 4 11.68 -6.13 4.99
N GLU A 5 11.87 -7.44 5.02
CA GLU A 5 13.15 -8.11 4.86
C GLU A 5 13.08 -9.19 3.77
N PRO A 6 14.21 -9.53 3.11
CA PRO A 6 14.24 -10.64 2.16
C PRO A 6 13.80 -11.94 2.83
N ASP A 7 13.01 -12.75 2.11
CA ASP A 7 12.66 -14.09 2.59
C ASP A 7 13.86 -15.04 2.43
N PRO A 8 14.43 -15.60 3.53
CA PRO A 8 15.62 -16.45 3.45
C PRO A 8 15.37 -17.81 2.78
N MET A 9 14.11 -18.27 2.68
CA MET A 9 13.77 -19.55 2.07
C MET A 9 13.33 -19.43 0.60
N ASN A 10 13.21 -18.21 0.08
CA ASN A 10 12.79 -17.93 -1.30
C ASN A 10 13.87 -17.17 -2.08
N SER A 11 13.68 -17.04 -3.40
CA SER A 11 14.57 -16.19 -4.23
C SER A 11 14.62 -14.76 -3.70
N SER A 12 15.72 -14.05 -3.91
CA SER A 12 15.98 -12.66 -3.46
C SER A 12 14.97 -11.59 -3.91
N ARG A 13 13.94 -11.98 -4.65
CA ARG A 13 12.84 -11.13 -5.15
C ARG A 13 11.59 -11.18 -4.27
N VAL A 14 11.53 -12.05 -3.26
CA VAL A 14 10.44 -12.13 -2.30
C VAL A 14 10.85 -11.44 -1.01
N CYS A 15 9.99 -10.55 -0.52
CA CYS A 15 10.16 -9.87 0.76
C CYS A 15 9.02 -10.27 1.69
N ARG A 16 9.33 -10.50 2.96
CA ARG A 16 8.34 -10.69 4.02
C ARG A 16 8.31 -9.48 4.95
N ARG A 17 7.17 -9.27 5.59
CA ARG A 17 7.04 -8.26 6.64
C ARG A 17 7.91 -8.66 7.82
N VAL A 18 8.57 -7.67 8.43
CA VAL A 18 9.30 -7.88 9.68
C VAL A 18 8.31 -8.14 10.81
N GLU A 19 7.24 -7.34 10.88
CA GLU A 19 6.18 -7.46 11.89
C GLU A 19 4.86 -7.90 11.27
N ALA A 20 4.14 -8.77 11.99
CA ALA A 20 2.81 -9.21 11.58
C ALA A 20 1.82 -8.04 11.61
N LEU A 21 0.88 -8.04 10.66
CA LEU A 21 -0.21 -7.07 10.66
C LEU A 21 -1.08 -7.27 11.90
N LYS A 22 -1.29 -6.20 12.65
CA LYS A 22 -2.26 -6.18 13.74
C LYS A 22 -3.54 -5.53 13.24
N CYS A 23 -4.67 -6.17 13.52
CA CYS A 23 -5.96 -5.54 13.30
C CYS A 23 -6.34 -4.70 14.50
N GLY A 24 -6.74 -3.46 14.28
CA GLY A 24 -7.09 -2.54 15.36
C GLY A 24 -7.43 -1.15 14.84
N SER A 25 -7.63 -0.23 15.79
CA SER A 25 -7.98 1.16 15.50
C SER A 25 -6.84 1.97 14.88
N LYS A 26 -5.58 1.56 15.10
CA LYS A 26 -4.41 2.20 14.51
C LYS A 26 -3.94 1.41 13.30
N ASN A 27 -3.84 2.10 12.17
CA ASN A 27 -3.32 1.56 10.92
C ASN A 27 -2.18 2.45 10.44
N HIS A 28 -1.03 1.85 10.23
CA HIS A 28 0.15 2.53 9.69
C HIS A 28 0.29 2.14 8.23
N PHE A 29 0.45 3.12 7.35
CA PHE A 29 0.63 2.89 5.92
C PHE A 29 1.94 3.52 5.44
N LEU A 30 2.78 2.71 4.80
CA LEU A 30 3.96 3.17 4.08
C LEU A 30 3.56 3.56 2.66
N ARG A 31 3.82 4.83 2.29
CA ARG A 31 3.59 5.32 0.92
C ARG A 31 4.81 5.03 0.05
N LEU A 32 4.60 4.28 -1.03
CA LEU A 32 5.56 4.07 -2.11
C LEU A 32 5.08 4.79 -3.37
N SER A 33 5.84 5.77 -3.82
CA SER A 33 5.52 6.57 -5.00
C SER A 33 6.16 6.01 -6.27
N GLY A 34 5.52 6.19 -7.41
CA GLY A 34 6.08 5.77 -8.70
C GLY A 34 6.10 4.25 -8.87
N MET A 35 5.04 3.58 -8.41
CA MET A 35 4.95 2.12 -8.44
C MET A 35 4.07 1.65 -9.59
N LYS A 36 4.48 0.57 -10.26
CA LYS A 36 3.53 -0.32 -10.93
C LYS A 36 2.74 -1.02 -9.82
N VAL A 37 1.44 -0.75 -9.72
CA VAL A 37 0.61 -1.33 -8.66
C VAL A 37 0.54 -2.86 -8.80
N PRO A 38 0.42 -3.61 -7.67
CA PRO A 38 0.39 -5.07 -7.71
C PRO A 38 -0.83 -5.61 -8.48
N ASP A 39 -0.73 -6.85 -8.96
CA ASP A 39 -1.87 -7.53 -9.57
C ASP A 39 -2.87 -8.01 -8.50
N ARG A 40 -4.01 -8.58 -8.93
CA ARG A 40 -5.04 -9.21 -8.07
C ARG A 40 -5.68 -8.26 -7.04
N PHE A 41 -5.97 -7.03 -7.46
CA PHE A 41 -6.69 -6.06 -6.63
C PHE A 41 -8.20 -6.29 -6.62
N LEU A 42 -8.85 -5.81 -5.55
CA LEU A 42 -10.28 -5.56 -5.48
C LEU A 42 -10.53 -4.10 -5.87
N HIS A 43 -11.36 -3.87 -6.88
CA HIS A 43 -11.78 -2.52 -7.26
C HIS A 43 -13.07 -2.14 -6.51
N ILE A 44 -12.96 -1.15 -5.62
CA ILE A 44 -14.10 -0.59 -4.90
C ILE A 44 -14.55 0.69 -5.62
N ARG A 45 -15.77 0.70 -6.14
CA ARG A 45 -16.34 1.86 -6.86
C ARG A 45 -16.87 2.90 -5.91
N ASN A 46 -17.01 4.14 -6.39
CA ASN A 46 -17.66 5.25 -5.67
C ASN A 46 -17.05 5.48 -4.28
N ARG A 47 -15.72 5.56 -4.25
CA ARG A 47 -14.94 5.88 -3.06
C ARG A 47 -14.00 7.02 -3.37
N SER A 48 -13.89 7.96 -2.43
CA SER A 48 -12.80 8.93 -2.41
C SER A 48 -11.49 8.27 -1.96
N PHE A 49 -10.39 9.02 -2.03
CA PHE A 49 -9.10 8.59 -1.48
C PHE A 49 -9.21 8.16 -0.01
N ASP A 50 -9.80 9.02 0.83
CA ASP A 50 -9.94 8.75 2.28
C ASP A 50 -10.86 7.57 2.55
N GLN A 51 -11.95 7.45 1.77
CA GLN A 51 -12.82 6.30 1.89
C GLN A 51 -12.11 5.01 1.47
N CYS A 52 -11.22 5.05 0.47
CA CYS A 52 -10.41 3.89 0.09
C CYS A 52 -9.46 3.45 1.21
N ALA A 53 -8.78 4.41 1.85
CA ALA A 53 -7.95 4.15 3.01
C ALA A 53 -8.77 3.55 4.16
N ALA A 54 -10.00 4.03 4.37
CA ALA A 54 -10.91 3.51 5.39
C ALA A 54 -11.39 2.08 5.08
N GLU A 55 -11.70 1.75 3.83
CA GLU A 55 -12.07 0.38 3.42
C GLU A 55 -10.93 -0.61 3.73
N CYS A 56 -9.69 -0.25 3.41
CA CYS A 56 -8.53 -1.07 3.77
C CYS A 56 -8.34 -1.16 5.28
N SER A 57 -8.43 -0.04 6.00
CA SER A 57 -8.21 0.02 7.45
C SER A 57 -9.21 -0.84 8.24
N ARG A 58 -10.47 -0.91 7.79
CA ARG A 58 -11.53 -1.70 8.43
C ARG A 58 -11.43 -3.19 8.13
N ASN A 59 -10.74 -3.57 7.06
CA ASN A 59 -10.55 -4.97 6.70
C ASN A 59 -9.23 -5.48 7.28
N CYS A 60 -9.28 -6.36 8.28
CA CYS A 60 -8.09 -6.94 8.92
C CYS A 60 -7.17 -7.67 7.93
N SER A 61 -7.72 -8.20 6.84
CA SER A 61 -6.98 -8.90 5.80
C SER A 61 -6.38 -7.96 4.75
N CYS A 62 -6.70 -6.66 4.79
CA CYS A 62 -6.12 -5.70 3.86
C CYS A 62 -4.63 -5.53 4.12
N THR A 63 -3.83 -5.61 3.04
CA THR A 63 -2.37 -5.48 3.06
C THR A 63 -1.88 -4.22 2.37
N ALA A 64 -2.64 -3.67 1.42
CA ALA A 64 -2.34 -2.41 0.76
C ALA A 64 -3.58 -1.78 0.10
N TYR A 65 -3.50 -0.49 -0.21
CA TYR A 65 -4.42 0.18 -1.11
C TYR A 65 -3.70 1.13 -2.05
N ALA A 66 -4.37 1.51 -3.14
CA ALA A 66 -3.93 2.54 -4.07
C ALA A 66 -5.16 3.31 -4.55
N TYR A 67 -4.94 4.55 -4.95
CA TYR A 67 -5.99 5.37 -5.52
C TYR A 67 -5.46 5.98 -6.81
N ALA A 68 -5.88 5.42 -7.94
CA ALA A 68 -5.41 5.82 -9.26
C ALA A 68 -6.49 6.62 -9.99
N ASN A 69 -6.06 7.62 -10.77
CA ASN A 69 -6.90 8.35 -11.71
C ASN A 69 -6.71 7.76 -13.11
N LEU A 70 -7.79 7.27 -13.72
CA LEU A 70 -7.70 6.40 -14.90
C LEU A 70 -7.87 7.09 -16.23
N SER A 71 -7.83 8.42 -16.20
CA SER A 71 -8.01 9.24 -17.38
C SER A 71 -7.08 8.85 -18.54
N SER A 72 -5.94 8.19 -18.29
CA SER A 72 -5.00 7.73 -19.31
C SER A 72 -5.33 6.38 -19.99
N ALA A 73 -6.29 5.59 -19.48
CA ALA A 73 -6.56 4.23 -19.97
C ALA A 73 -7.72 4.12 -20.99
N GLY A 74 -8.32 5.24 -21.42
CA GLY A 74 -9.35 5.25 -22.49
C GLY A 74 -10.69 4.62 -22.14
N THR A 75 -10.98 4.35 -20.86
CA THR A 75 -12.24 3.73 -20.41
C THR A 75 -13.30 4.77 -20.04
N LEU A 76 -14.46 4.74 -20.72
CA LEU A 76 -15.62 5.62 -20.56
C LEU A 76 -16.52 5.28 -19.34
N GLY A 77 -15.94 5.07 -18.16
CA GLY A 77 -16.67 4.75 -16.92
C GLY A 77 -16.07 5.39 -15.67
N ASP A 78 -16.67 5.15 -14.49
CA ASP A 78 -16.26 5.70 -13.18
C ASP A 78 -14.74 5.83 -13.05
N GLN A 79 -14.26 7.08 -12.99
CA GLN A 79 -12.84 7.45 -13.16
C GLN A 79 -11.96 7.19 -11.93
N THR A 80 -12.54 6.74 -10.81
CA THR A 80 -11.85 6.54 -9.52
C THR A 80 -11.59 5.05 -9.24
N ARG A 81 -10.31 4.65 -9.16
CA ARG A 81 -9.89 3.28 -8.77
C ARG A 81 -9.42 3.26 -7.33
N CYS A 82 -10.34 3.14 -6.38
CA CYS A 82 -9.95 2.58 -5.09
C CYS A 82 -9.59 1.10 -5.31
N LEU A 83 -8.30 0.80 -5.23
CA LEU A 83 -7.75 -0.54 -5.36
C LEU A 83 -7.33 -1.02 -3.98
N VAL A 84 -7.80 -2.19 -3.58
CA VAL A 84 -7.51 -2.78 -2.28
C VAL A 84 -6.95 -4.18 -2.48
N TRP A 85 -5.88 -4.51 -1.78
CA TRP A 85 -5.28 -5.85 -1.79
C TRP A 85 -5.52 -6.54 -0.45
N THR A 86 -5.91 -7.81 -0.52
CA THR A 86 -6.00 -8.71 0.63
C THR A 86 -5.06 -9.89 0.39
N GLY A 87 -3.95 -9.93 1.13
CA GLY A 87 -2.91 -10.96 0.97
C GLY A 87 -1.65 -10.45 0.27
N GLU A 88 -0.99 -11.32 -0.48
CA GLU A 88 0.33 -11.05 -1.07
C GLU A 88 0.27 -9.97 -2.17
N LEU A 89 1.30 -9.13 -2.20
CA LEU A 89 1.48 -8.12 -3.24
C LEU A 89 2.40 -8.72 -4.30
N VAL A 90 1.83 -9.07 -5.45
CA VAL A 90 2.54 -9.74 -6.54
C VAL A 90 2.71 -8.83 -7.74
N ASP A 91 3.81 -9.00 -8.46
CA ASP A 91 4.18 -8.21 -9.64
C ASP A 91 4.12 -6.69 -9.40
N THR A 92 4.85 -6.22 -8.38
CA THR A 92 4.97 -4.80 -8.04
C THR A 92 6.44 -4.37 -8.12
N TRP A 93 6.69 -3.23 -8.77
CA TRP A 93 8.05 -2.68 -8.92
C TRP A 93 8.01 -1.16 -9.13
N LYS A 94 9.13 -0.50 -8.87
CA LYS A 94 9.26 0.95 -9.05
C LYS A 94 9.45 1.29 -10.52
N THR A 95 8.50 2.00 -11.11
CA THR A 95 8.57 2.44 -12.50
C THR A 95 9.20 3.83 -12.62
N ASN A 96 9.94 4.04 -13.70
CA ASN A 96 10.50 5.34 -14.06
C ASN A 96 9.49 6.22 -14.82
N ASN A 97 8.38 5.64 -15.30
CA ASN A 97 7.36 6.32 -16.12
C ASN A 97 5.96 6.08 -15.53
N TYR A 98 5.21 7.16 -15.26
CA TYR A 98 3.79 7.18 -14.86
C TYR A 98 3.39 6.10 -13.82
N GLY A 99 4.09 6.06 -12.68
CA GLY A 99 3.73 5.17 -11.57
C GLY A 99 2.75 5.79 -10.60
N GLU A 100 1.98 4.95 -9.92
CA GLU A 100 0.98 5.36 -8.94
C GLU A 100 1.55 5.38 -7.52
N ASN A 101 0.80 5.95 -6.58
CA ASN A 101 1.07 5.81 -5.15
C ASN A 101 0.46 4.48 -4.63
N LEU A 102 1.30 3.61 -4.09
CA LEU A 102 0.89 2.40 -3.37
C LEU A 102 1.08 2.61 -1.87
N TYR A 103 0.04 2.33 -1.09
CA TYR A 103 0.03 2.49 0.36
C TYR A 103 -0.01 1.11 1.01
N ILE A 104 1.12 0.66 1.51
CA ILE A 104 1.27 -0.67 2.11
C ILE A 104 1.02 -0.57 3.61
N ARG A 105 0.03 -1.31 4.14
CA ARG A 105 -0.23 -1.38 5.58
C ARG A 105 1.01 -1.94 6.28
N LEU A 106 1.42 -1.48 7.44
CA LEU A 106 2.53 -2.03 8.22
C LEU A 106 2.00 -2.68 9.52
N GLY A 107 2.78 -3.59 10.09
CA GLY A 107 2.62 -3.96 11.51
C GLY A 107 3.06 -2.79 12.40
N ASP A 108 2.75 -2.86 13.70
CA ASP A 108 3.33 -1.91 14.64
C ASP A 108 4.86 -1.99 14.54
N SER A 109 5.53 -0.85 14.37
CA SER A 109 7.00 -0.80 14.44
C SER A 109 7.47 -1.44 15.75
N PRO A 110 8.56 -2.22 15.77
CA PRO A 110 9.31 -2.36 17.02
C PRO A 110 9.66 -0.93 17.48
N ALA A 111 9.47 -0.65 18.76
CA ALA A 111 9.62 0.66 19.38
C ALA A 111 10.83 1.44 18.84
N GLY A 112 10.63 2.68 18.36
CA GLY A 112 11.75 3.56 18.00
C GLY A 112 11.55 4.57 16.86
N MET A 113 10.33 4.99 16.53
CA MET A 113 10.11 6.26 15.80
C MET A 113 9.11 7.11 16.58
N ASP A 114 9.52 7.46 17.79
CA ASP A 114 9.07 8.68 18.43
C ASP A 114 9.56 9.85 17.56
N ASP A 115 8.63 10.71 17.16
CA ASP A 115 8.82 12.13 16.88
C ASP A 115 10.25 12.57 16.52
N ILE A 116 10.62 12.52 15.24
CA ILE A 116 11.58 13.52 14.74
C ILE A 116 10.74 14.74 14.37
N THR A 117 10.49 15.56 15.40
CA THR A 117 10.33 16.99 15.19
C THR A 117 11.54 17.46 14.39
N VAL A 118 11.31 17.83 13.13
CA VAL A 118 12.27 18.70 12.43
C VAL A 118 12.13 20.05 13.13
N SER A 119 12.95 20.27 14.16
CA SER A 119 13.28 21.63 14.58
C SER A 119 14.12 22.24 13.46
N ASP A 120 13.43 23.02 12.61
CA ASP A 120 14.07 24.00 11.75
C ASP A 120 14.66 25.08 12.67
N GLN A 121 15.98 25.29 12.57
CA GLN A 121 16.70 26.46 13.05
C GLN A 121 17.43 27.06 11.87
#